data_AF-A0A2N2HLY9-F1
#
_entry.id   AF-A0A2N2HLY9-F1
#
_cell.length_a   1.000
_cell.length_b   1.000
_cell.length_c   1.000
_cell.angle_alpha   90.00
_cell.angle_beta   90.00
_cell.angle_gamma   90.00
#
_symmetry.space_group_name_H-M   'P 1'
#
loop_
_entity.id
_entity.type
_entity.pdbx_description
1 polymer ?
#
loop_
_entity_poly.entity_id
_entity_poly.type
_entity_poly.pdbx_seq_one_letter_code
_entity_poly.pdbx_strand_id
1 'polypeptide(L)'
;METIAVDIDGKVCATYQGLAGTFAGFTDCCTRKQVLPGFHQKDLIVGAERKGRRLVLLLSGGRPAAELIEMMEAALHNMMAFPGTGGEAEWVVEVRSEK
;
A
#
# COMPACT_ATOMS: atom_id res chain seq x y z
N MET A 1 -17.66 -0.78 3.30
CA MET A 1 -16.33 -0.59 3.92
C MET A 1 -15.40 -1.49 3.16
N GLU A 2 -14.24 -1.00 2.74
CA GLU A 2 -13.28 -1.78 1.96
C GLU A 2 -12.25 -2.40 2.90
N THR A 3 -11.95 -3.69 2.74
CA THR A 3 -10.88 -4.36 3.50
C THR A 3 -9.64 -4.48 2.60
N ILE A 4 -8.53 -3.89 3.02
CA ILE A 4 -7.27 -3.82 2.28
C ILE A 4 -6.20 -4.59 3.07
N ALA A 5 -5.63 -5.64 2.49
CA ALA A 5 -4.47 -6.32 3.05
C ALA A 5 -3.17 -5.70 2.52
N VAL A 6 -2.17 -5.57 3.38
CA VAL A 6 -0.80 -5.23 3.00
C VAL A 6 0.03 -6.50 3.01
N ASP A 7 0.54 -6.86 1.85
CA ASP A 7 1.44 -7.99 1.61
C ASP A 7 2.86 -7.43 1.38
N ILE A 8 3.81 -7.82 2.21
CA ILE A 8 5.23 -7.47 2.06
C ILE A 8 6.01 -8.76 1.83
N ASP A 9 6.70 -8.82 0.69
CA ASP A 9 7.50 -9.97 0.27
C ASP A 9 6.77 -11.33 0.33
N GLY A 10 5.48 -11.34 -0.01
CA GLY A 10 4.63 -12.54 -0.06
C GLY A 10 3.99 -12.90 1.28
N LYS A 11 4.06 -12.03 2.28
CA LYS A 11 3.44 -12.21 3.60
C LYS A 11 2.49 -11.07 3.90
N VAL A 12 1.23 -11.40 4.19
CA VAL A 12 0.27 -10.43 4.73
C VAL A 12 0.70 -10.03 6.14
N CYS A 13 1.04 -8.76 6.31
CA CYS A 13 1.53 -8.21 7.58
C CYS A 13 0.46 -7.41 8.33
N ALA A 14 -0.51 -6.83 7.61
CA ALA A 14 -1.56 -6.01 8.21
C ALA A 14 -2.81 -5.97 7.34
N THR A 15 -3.95 -5.68 7.97
CA THR A 15 -5.24 -5.42 7.31
C THR A 15 -5.80 -4.09 7.75
N TYR A 16 -6.35 -3.34 6.81
CA TYR A 16 -6.92 -2.02 7.03
C TYR A 16 -8.35 -1.95 6.53
N GLN A 17 -9.15 -1.10 7.17
CA GLN A 17 -10.51 -0.80 6.77
C GLN A 17 -10.60 0.65 6.32
N GLY A 18 -11.04 0.84 5.08
CA GLY A 18 -11.26 2.14 4.46
C GLY A 18 -12.73 2.36 4.09
N LEU A 19 -13.04 3.61 3.75
CA LEU A 19 -14.32 3.95 3.14
C LEU A 19 -14.36 3.49 1.68
N ALA A 20 -15.54 3.57 1.05
CA ALA A 20 -15.66 3.28 -0.37
C ALA A 20 -14.74 4.20 -1.18
N GLY A 21 -13.93 3.62 -2.06
CA GLY A 21 -12.97 4.35 -2.88
C GLY A 21 -11.61 4.59 -2.24
N THR A 22 -11.36 4.18 -0.99
CA THR A 22 -10.03 4.30 -0.37
C THR A 22 -8.98 3.55 -1.16
N PHE A 23 -9.24 2.29 -1.56
CA PHE A 23 -8.29 1.52 -2.37
C PHE A 23 -8.10 2.15 -3.76
N ALA A 24 -9.17 2.63 -4.38
CA ALA A 24 -9.13 3.26 -5.70
C ALA A 24 -8.29 4.56 -5.67
N GLY A 25 -8.48 5.39 -4.64
CA GLY A 25 -7.70 6.61 -4.44
C GLY A 25 -6.24 6.31 -4.14
N PHE A 26 -5.96 5.31 -3.30
CA PHE A 26 -4.60 4.87 -3.00
C PHE A 26 -3.90 4.39 -4.29
N THR A 27 -4.59 3.59 -5.09
CA THR A 27 -4.11 3.13 -6.40
C THR A 27 -3.81 4.32 -7.33
N ASP A 28 -4.73 5.29 -7.49
CA ASP A 28 -4.50 6.47 -8.35
C ASP A 28 -3.26 7.27 -7.93
N CYS A 29 -3.06 7.45 -6.62
CA CYS A 29 -1.86 8.09 -6.09
C CYS A 29 -0.59 7.33 -6.51
N CYS A 30 -0.56 6.02 -6.33
CA CYS A 30 0.64 5.25 -6.61
C CYS A 30 0.90 5.02 -8.10
N THR A 31 -0.13 4.75 -8.90
CA THR A 31 0.05 4.41 -10.33
C THR A 31 0.11 5.65 -11.21
N ARG A 32 -0.80 6.61 -11.04
CA ARG A 32 -0.91 7.78 -11.93
C ARG A 32 -0.03 8.93 -11.45
N LYS A 33 -0.06 9.22 -10.15
CA LYS A 33 0.70 10.33 -9.58
C LYS A 33 2.12 9.92 -9.18
N GLN A 34 2.41 8.62 -9.13
CA GLN A 34 3.70 8.05 -8.71
C GLN A 34 4.14 8.59 -7.33
N VAL A 35 3.18 8.74 -6.42
CA VAL A 35 3.42 9.18 -5.03
C VAL A 35 2.84 8.17 -4.05
N LEU A 36 3.57 7.95 -2.96
CA LEU A 36 3.04 7.23 -1.79
C LEU A 36 2.39 8.27 -0.87
N PRO A 37 1.09 8.17 -0.55
CA PRO A 37 0.41 9.15 0.30
C PRO A 37 1.18 9.40 1.61
N GLY A 38 1.36 10.67 1.98
CA GLY A 38 2.15 11.06 3.16
C GLY A 38 3.66 11.16 2.94
N PHE A 39 4.20 10.72 1.80
CA PHE A 39 5.63 10.77 1.49
C PHE A 39 5.91 11.73 0.33
N HIS A 40 6.84 12.67 0.54
CA HIS A 40 7.22 13.69 -0.44
C HIS A 40 8.54 13.38 -1.17
N GLN A 41 9.05 12.15 -1.01
CA GLN A 41 10.30 11.73 -1.63
C GLN A 41 10.08 11.45 -3.13
N LYS A 42 10.79 12.20 -3.98
CA LYS A 42 10.85 11.89 -5.42
C LYS A 42 11.49 10.52 -5.64
N ASP A 43 11.01 9.83 -6.67
CA ASP A 43 11.52 8.51 -7.08
C ASP A 43 11.41 7.44 -5.98
N LEU A 44 10.52 7.66 -4.99
CA LEU A 44 10.23 6.67 -3.97
C LEU A 44 9.52 5.45 -4.56
N ILE A 45 8.52 5.67 -5.42
CA ILE A 45 7.88 4.60 -6.20
C ILE A 45 8.66 4.46 -7.49
N VAL A 46 9.33 3.34 -7.67
CA VAL A 46 10.04 2.99 -8.92
C VAL A 46 9.19 2.11 -9.83
N GLY A 47 8.12 1.50 -9.29
CA GLY A 47 7.13 0.77 -10.06
C GLY A 47 5.79 0.69 -9.33
N ALA A 48 4.70 0.87 -10.07
CA ALA A 48 3.35 0.68 -9.55
C ALA A 48 2.43 0.12 -10.66
N GLU A 49 1.82 -1.03 -10.41
CA GLU A 49 0.95 -1.70 -11.37
C GLU A 49 -0.30 -2.25 -10.68
N ARG A 50 -1.48 -2.03 -11.27
CA ARG A 50 -2.71 -2.65 -10.81
C ARG A 50 -3.02 -3.93 -11.60
N LYS A 51 -3.20 -5.04 -10.89
CA LYS A 51 -3.64 -6.34 -11.40
C LYS A 51 -4.95 -6.76 -10.74
N GLY A 52 -6.07 -6.37 -11.36
CA GLY A 52 -7.40 -6.66 -10.83
C GLY A 52 -7.62 -6.09 -9.44
N ARG A 53 -7.66 -6.96 -8.43
CA ARG A 53 -7.84 -6.62 -7.01
C ARG A 53 -6.52 -6.34 -6.26
N ARG A 54 -5.38 -6.42 -6.94
CA ARG A 54 -4.06 -6.20 -6.37
C ARG A 54 -3.41 -4.95 -6.94
N LEU A 55 -2.81 -4.14 -6.08
CA LEU A 55 -1.83 -3.12 -6.42
C LEU A 55 -0.45 -3.66 -6.07
N VAL A 56 0.47 -3.69 -7.02
CA VAL A 56 1.86 -4.08 -6.81
C VAL A 56 2.72 -2.83 -6.83
N LEU A 57 3.45 -2.59 -5.74
CA LEU A 57 4.35 -1.46 -5.54
C LEU A 57 5.79 -1.94 -5.39
N LEU A 58 6.69 -1.29 -6.11
CA LEU A 58 8.12 -1.40 -5.92
C LEU A 58 8.65 -0.05 -5.45
N LEU A 59 9.21 -0.03 -4.24
CA LEU A 59 9.80 1.15 -3.62
C LEU A 59 11.32 1.15 -3.76
N SER A 60 11.93 2.33 -3.88
CA SER A 60 13.38 2.46 -3.95
C SER A 60 14.08 2.21 -2.62
N GLY A 61 15.34 1.76 -2.70
CA GLY A 61 16.32 1.91 -1.63
C GLY A 61 16.48 0.78 -0.60
N GLY A 62 16.43 -0.50 -0.97
CA GLY A 62 16.95 -1.57 -0.10
C GLY A 62 16.27 -1.70 1.27
N ARG A 63 14.98 -1.35 1.37
CA ARG A 63 14.31 -1.16 2.66
C ARG A 63 13.95 -2.50 3.33
N PRO A 64 14.21 -2.66 4.64
CA PRO A 64 13.79 -3.83 5.38
C PRO A 64 12.26 -3.87 5.53
N ALA A 65 11.71 -5.07 5.69
CA ALA A 65 10.27 -5.28 5.79
C ALA A 65 9.61 -4.46 6.91
N ALA A 66 10.28 -4.26 8.05
CA ALA A 66 9.75 -3.43 9.15
C ALA A 66 9.51 -1.98 8.72
N GLU A 67 10.45 -1.40 7.97
CA GLU A 67 10.31 -0.04 7.45
C GLU A 67 9.20 0.04 6.41
N LEU A 68 9.07 -0.97 5.54
CA LEU A 68 7.95 -1.05 4.60
C LEU A 68 6.59 -1.11 5.30
N ILE A 69 6.48 -1.84 6.42
CA ILE A 69 5.26 -1.87 7.24
C ILE A 69 4.91 -0.48 7.75
N GLU A 70 5.87 0.21 8.39
CA GLU A 70 5.67 1.55 8.93
C GLU A 70 5.26 2.56 7.83
N MET A 71 5.90 2.46 6.66
CA MET A 71 5.57 3.31 5.52
C MET A 71 4.14 3.07 5.04
N MET A 72 3.73 1.81 4.92
CA MET A 72 2.38 1.46 4.48
C MET A 72 1.32 1.83 5.50
N GLU A 73 1.61 1.69 6.79
CA GLU A 73 0.73 2.17 7.85
C GLU A 73 0.50 3.67 7.75
N ALA A 74 1.56 4.47 7.64
CA ALA A 74 1.46 5.91 7.47
C ALA A 74 0.69 6.28 6.18
N ALA A 75 0.97 5.61 5.06
CA ALA A 75 0.34 5.91 3.79
C ALA A 75 -1.16 5.59 3.78
N LEU A 76 -1.57 4.46 4.34
CA LEU A 76 -2.97 4.06 4.42
C LEU A 76 -3.73 4.93 5.42
N HIS A 77 -3.11 5.31 6.54
CA HIS A 77 -3.70 6.24 7.50
C HIS A 77 -3.99 7.61 6.84
N ASN A 78 -3.07 8.12 6.01
CA ASN A 78 -3.26 9.35 5.23
C ASN A 78 -4.38 9.23 4.18
N MET A 79 -4.87 8.02 3.90
CA MET A 79 -6.00 7.74 3.02
C MET A 79 -7.26 7.34 3.81
N MET A 80 -7.29 7.62 5.11
CA MET A 80 -8.39 7.28 6.02
C MET A 80 -8.67 5.77 6.09
N ALA A 81 -7.65 4.95 5.87
CA ALA A 81 -7.68 3.51 6.12
C ALA A 81 -7.04 3.22 7.49
N PHE A 82 -7.82 2.63 8.39
CA PHE A 82 -7.40 2.36 9.77
C PHE A 82 -7.18 0.87 10.00
N PRO A 83 -6.36 0.46 10.99
CA PRO A 83 -6.17 -0.95 11.34
C PRO A 83 -7.52 -1.66 11.54
N GLY A 84 -7.76 -2.70 10.75
CA GLY A 84 -8.97 -3.52 10.83
C GLY A 84 -8.78 -4.71 11.76
N THR A 85 -9.88 -5.23 12.31
CA THR A 85 -9.88 -6.37 13.24
C THR A 85 -9.76 -7.75 12.57
N GLY A 86 -9.28 -7.81 11.32
CA GLY A 86 -9.22 -9.03 10.51
C GLY A 86 -10.51 -9.31 9.73
N GLY A 87 -10.39 -10.13 8.67
CA GLY A 87 -11.45 -10.46 7.71
C GLY A 87 -10.85 -10.84 6.35
N GLU A 88 -11.66 -11.41 5.45
CA GLU A 88 -11.22 -11.66 4.08
C GLU A 88 -11.00 -10.33 3.36
N ALA A 89 -9.77 -10.09 2.89
CA ALA A 89 -9.43 -8.84 2.23
C ALA A 89 -10.04 -8.78 0.82
N GLU A 90 -10.75 -7.70 0.53
CA GLU A 90 -11.31 -7.44 -0.80
C GLU A 90 -10.22 -6.98 -1.77
N TRP A 91 -9.22 -6.27 -1.25
CA TRP A 91 -8.12 -5.68 -2.01
C TRP A 91 -6.77 -5.98 -1.36
N VAL A 92 -5.72 -6.02 -2.17
CA VAL A 92 -4.36 -6.28 -1.70
C VAL A 92 -3.41 -5.20 -2.22
N VAL A 93 -2.59 -4.64 -1.33
CA VAL A 93 -1.42 -3.86 -1.70
C VAL A 93 -0.19 -4.71 -1.42
N GLU A 94 0.44 -5.19 -2.49
CA GLU A 94 1.69 -5.91 -2.45
C GLU A 94 2.85 -4.91 -2.57
N VAL A 95 3.81 -4.97 -1.65
CA VAL A 95 4.90 -4.01 -1.56
C VAL A 95 6.23 -4.75 -1.48
N ARG A 96 7.18 -4.30 -2.29
CA ARG A 96 8.57 -4.76 -2.30
C ARG A 96 9.49 -3.55 -2.36
N SER A 97 10.73 -3.71 -1.92
CA SER A 97 11.80 -2.74 -2.16
C SER A 97 12.78 -3.26 -3.21
N GLU A 98 13.52 -2.35 -3.85
CA GLU A 98 14.73 -2.71 -4.58
C GLU A 98 15.69 -3.47 -3.65
N LYS A 99 16.48 -4.39 -4.21
CA LYS A 99 17.48 -5.18 -3.46
C LYS A 99 18.74 -4.39 -3.15
#